data_AF-A0A931X236-F1
#
_entry.id   AF-A0A931X236-F1
#
_cell.length_a   1.000
_cell.length_b   1.000
_cell.length_c   1.000
_cell.angle_alpha   90.00
_cell.angle_beta   90.00
_cell.angle_gamma   90.00
#
_symmetry.space_group_name_H-M   'P 1'
#
loop_
_entity.id
_entity.type
_entity.pdbx_description
1 polymer ?
#
loop_
_entity_poly.entity_id
_entity_poly.type
_entity_poly.pdbx_seq_one_letter_code
_entity_poly.pdbx_strand_id
1 'polypeptide(L)'
;LEPVRLALVVLLRRDLKDPSVVRHLDLPEFMSNLILGETPLGTRETAYNAYRAVDDKLERDFIEGVREESEETACSFFDIYESCQTCPPKPQTLEEEFDLFKLLYRAARCYDLNTILTQDPSLRDRKEAVGRTIELLALIIDQLPEGLSLNLDNYRTVFARR
;
A
#
# COMPACT_ATOMS: atom_id res chain seq x y z
N LEU A 1 8.09 3.35 -29.04
CA LEU A 1 8.23 2.59 -27.78
C LEU A 1 6.89 1.94 -27.52
N GLU A 2 6.82 0.61 -27.48
CA GLU A 2 5.58 -0.07 -27.10
C GLU A 2 5.29 0.18 -25.62
N PRO A 3 4.03 0.41 -25.23
CA PRO A 3 3.68 0.62 -23.83
C PRO A 3 3.97 -0.66 -23.03
N VAL A 4 4.85 -0.54 -22.04
CA VAL A 4 5.17 -1.63 -21.11
C VAL A 4 3.96 -1.84 -20.19
N ARG A 5 3.43 -3.06 -20.15
CA ARG A 5 2.34 -3.40 -19.24
C ARG A 5 2.84 -3.36 -17.80
N LEU A 6 2.08 -2.72 -16.92
CA LEU A 6 2.30 -2.80 -15.49
C LEU A 6 2.05 -4.24 -15.04
N ALA A 7 3.07 -4.90 -14.48
CA ALA A 7 2.95 -6.27 -13.98
C ALA A 7 2.82 -6.32 -12.45
N LEU A 8 3.35 -5.31 -11.76
CA LEU A 8 3.50 -5.28 -10.31
C LEU A 8 3.36 -3.84 -9.78
N VAL A 9 2.62 -3.71 -8.67
CA VAL A 9 2.60 -2.51 -7.82
C VAL A 9 3.00 -2.94 -6.41
N VAL A 10 3.97 -2.23 -5.81
CA VAL A 10 4.39 -2.47 -4.43
C VAL A 10 4.24 -1.19 -3.62
N LEU A 11 3.41 -1.24 -2.57
CA LEU A 11 3.23 -0.16 -1.62
C LEU A 11 4.25 -0.30 -0.49
N LEU A 12 5.18 0.64 -0.40
CA LEU A 12 6.18 0.66 0.66
C LEU A 12 5.60 1.32 1.91
N ARG A 13 5.67 0.63 3.04
CA ARG A 13 5.24 1.16 4.34
C ARG A 13 6.24 0.81 5.44
N ARG A 14 6.06 1.39 6.62
CA ARG A 14 6.81 0.99 7.82
C ARG A 14 5.90 1.00 9.04
N ASP A 15 5.41 -0.17 9.40
CA ASP A 15 4.66 -0.39 10.62
C ASP A 15 5.38 -1.40 11.51
N LEU A 16 5.94 -0.90 12.62
CA LEU A 16 6.69 -1.70 13.58
C LEU A 16 5.83 -2.65 14.42
N LYS A 17 4.50 -2.50 14.38
CA LYS A 17 3.56 -3.36 15.13
C LYS A 17 3.10 -4.56 14.31
N ASP A 18 3.10 -4.44 12.99
CA ASP A 18 2.74 -5.52 12.07
C ASP A 18 3.98 -6.33 11.67
N PRO A 19 4.09 -7.62 12.05
CA PRO A 19 5.25 -8.45 11.71
C PRO A 19 5.29 -8.88 10.24
N SER A 20 4.26 -8.57 9.45
CA SER A 20 4.21 -8.85 8.02
C SER A 20 5.30 -8.07 7.30
N VAL A 21 6.02 -8.73 6.41
CA VAL A 21 7.13 -8.17 5.61
C VAL A 21 6.69 -7.95 4.17
N VAL A 22 5.95 -8.90 3.59
CA VAL A 22 5.35 -8.81 2.26
C VAL A 22 3.96 -9.43 2.35
N ARG A 23 2.94 -8.79 1.80
CA ARG A 23 1.61 -9.36 1.65
C ARG A 23 1.06 -9.02 0.30
N HIS A 24 0.43 -9.99 -0.33
CA HIS A 24 -0.49 -9.73 -1.42
C HIS A 24 -1.69 -8.96 -0.87
N LEU A 25 -2.07 -7.87 -1.54
CA LEU A 25 -3.20 -7.04 -1.16
C LEU A 25 -4.44 -7.47 -1.94
N ASP A 26 -5.58 -7.55 -1.26
CA ASP A 26 -6.87 -7.54 -1.94
C ASP A 26 -7.26 -6.10 -2.34
N LEU A 27 -8.40 -5.95 -3.02
CA LEU A 27 -8.84 -4.63 -3.49
C LEU A 27 -9.11 -3.67 -2.32
N PRO A 28 -9.89 -4.01 -1.28
CA PRO A 28 -10.09 -3.13 -0.13
C PRO A 28 -8.79 -2.67 0.51
N GLU A 29 -7.84 -3.58 0.76
CA GLU A 29 -6.55 -3.25 1.36
C GLU A 29 -5.70 -2.38 0.45
N PHE A 30 -5.63 -2.70 -0.85
CA PHE A 30 -4.89 -1.91 -1.83
C PHE A 30 -5.40 -0.48 -1.91
N MET A 31 -6.73 -0.30 -2.03
CA MET A 31 -7.36 1.01 -2.14
C MET A 31 -7.18 1.82 -0.86
N SER A 32 -7.41 1.21 0.30
CA SER A 32 -7.27 1.88 1.60
C SER A 32 -5.83 2.35 1.81
N ASN A 33 -4.85 1.48 1.58
CA ASN A 33 -3.44 1.79 1.80
C ASN A 33 -2.93 2.86 0.83
N LEU A 34 -3.35 2.82 -0.43
CA LEU A 34 -2.91 3.77 -1.45
C LEU A 34 -3.48 5.18 -1.21
N ILE A 35 -4.73 5.29 -0.78
CA ILE A 35 -5.40 6.58 -0.52
C ILE A 35 -4.90 7.21 0.78
N LEU A 36 -4.81 6.42 1.86
CA LEU A 36 -4.36 6.94 3.15
C LEU A 36 -2.87 7.30 3.15
N GLY A 37 -2.07 6.60 2.33
CA GLY A 37 -0.70 7.01 2.02
C GLY A 37 0.18 7.18 3.26
N GLU A 38 0.08 6.26 4.22
CA GLU A 38 0.89 6.34 5.44
C GLU A 38 2.37 6.10 5.11
N THR A 39 3.18 7.14 5.28
CA THR A 39 4.62 7.04 5.03
C THR A 39 5.32 6.28 6.16
N PRO A 40 6.56 5.83 5.92
CA PRO A 40 7.38 5.23 6.96
C PRO A 40 7.67 6.08 8.21
N LEU A 41 7.38 7.38 8.18
CA LEU A 41 7.53 8.29 9.31
C LEU A 41 6.22 8.47 10.10
N GLY A 42 5.15 7.77 9.71
CA GLY A 42 3.80 7.96 10.26
C GLY A 42 3.15 9.26 9.80
N THR A 43 3.81 10.03 8.93
CA THR A 43 3.20 11.17 8.23
C THR A 43 2.39 10.65 7.05
N ARG A 44 1.28 11.30 6.72
CA ARG A 44 0.45 10.91 5.58
C ARG A 44 0.82 11.74 4.36
N GLU A 45 1.11 11.07 3.27
CA GLU A 45 1.32 11.70 1.96
C GLU A 45 0.34 11.06 0.98
N THR A 46 -0.72 11.79 0.63
CA THR A 46 -1.62 11.37 -0.44
C THR A 46 -0.81 11.25 -1.73
N ALA A 47 -0.86 10.08 -2.37
CA ALA A 47 0.09 9.63 -3.38
C ALA A 47 0.21 10.54 -4.64
N TYR A 48 -0.64 11.55 -4.79
CA TYR A 48 -0.75 12.34 -6.03
C TYR A 48 -0.83 13.88 -5.86
N ASN A 49 -0.38 14.43 -4.74
CA ASN A 49 -0.50 15.88 -4.47
C ASN A 49 0.36 16.81 -5.34
N ALA A 50 1.32 16.31 -6.14
CA ALA A 50 2.23 17.18 -6.88
C ALA A 50 1.64 17.77 -8.19
N TYR A 51 0.59 17.16 -8.77
CA TYR A 51 -0.03 17.65 -10.02
C TYR A 51 -1.39 18.35 -9.82
N ARG A 52 -1.96 18.35 -8.61
CA ARG A 52 -3.31 18.87 -8.31
C ARG A 52 -3.36 19.76 -7.05
N ALA A 53 -2.50 20.78 -6.99
CA ALA A 53 -2.42 21.74 -5.87
C ALA A 53 -3.67 22.64 -5.64
N VAL A 54 -4.87 22.26 -6.10
CA VAL A 54 -6.04 23.17 -6.18
C VAL A 54 -7.34 22.63 -5.54
N ASP A 55 -7.51 21.34 -5.24
CA ASP A 55 -8.76 20.81 -4.61
C ASP A 55 -8.57 20.23 -3.19
N ASP A 56 -7.66 20.87 -2.47
CA ASP A 56 -6.85 20.26 -1.42
C ASP A 56 -7.53 20.13 -0.04
N LYS A 57 -8.63 20.84 0.23
CA LYS A 57 -9.28 20.77 1.57
C LYS A 57 -10.50 19.87 1.59
N LEU A 58 -11.39 19.98 0.60
CA LEU A 58 -12.62 19.21 0.56
C LEU A 58 -12.35 17.71 0.43
N GLU A 59 -11.38 17.32 -0.40
CA GLU A 59 -10.97 15.92 -0.54
C GLU A 59 -10.35 15.38 0.75
N ARG A 60 -9.46 16.17 1.38
CA ARG A 60 -8.85 15.77 2.66
C ARG A 60 -9.89 15.64 3.76
N ASP A 61 -10.80 16.61 3.89
CA ASP A 61 -11.87 16.58 4.89
C ASP A 61 -12.81 15.38 4.63
N PHE A 62 -13.09 15.06 3.37
CA PHE A 62 -13.87 13.88 2.99
C PHE A 62 -13.16 12.57 3.34
N ILE A 63 -11.89 12.42 2.95
CA ILE A 63 -11.07 11.25 3.28
C ILE A 63 -10.97 11.09 4.80
N GLU A 64 -10.78 12.18 5.54
CA GLU A 64 -10.68 12.13 6.99
C GLU A 64 -12.00 11.69 7.63
N GLY A 65 -13.15 12.17 7.15
CA GLY A 65 -14.46 11.72 7.61
C GLY A 65 -14.70 10.22 7.35
N VAL A 66 -14.35 9.73 6.16
CA VAL A 66 -14.44 8.29 5.83
C VAL A 66 -13.53 7.46 6.73
N ARG A 67 -12.33 7.98 7.05
CA ARG A 67 -11.38 7.32 7.95
C ARG A 67 -11.93 7.23 9.38
N GLU A 68 -12.45 8.33 9.92
CA GLU A 68 -13.04 8.36 11.26
C GLU A 68 -14.18 7.35 11.35
N GLU A 69 -15.08 7.31 10.37
CA GLU A 69 -16.16 6.32 10.32
C GLU A 69 -15.65 4.88 10.20
N SER A 70 -14.59 4.64 9.40
CA SER A 70 -13.93 3.34 9.30
C SER A 70 -13.35 2.86 10.64
N GLU A 71 -12.73 3.75 11.40
CA GLU A 71 -12.18 3.44 12.73
C GLU A 71 -13.27 3.20 13.77
N GLU A 72 -14.36 3.98 13.73
CA GLU A 72 -15.50 3.82 14.65
C GLU A 72 -16.28 2.52 14.40
N THR A 73 -16.43 2.13 13.13
CA THR A 73 -17.23 0.97 12.71
C THR A 73 -16.42 -0.32 12.56
N ALA A 74 -15.09 -0.24 12.66
CA ALA A 74 -14.15 -1.33 12.36
C ALA A 74 -14.35 -1.95 10.95
N CYS A 75 -14.88 -1.17 10.00
CA CYS A 75 -14.99 -1.53 8.59
C CYS A 75 -13.78 -0.98 7.82
N SER A 76 -13.45 -1.52 6.64
CA SER A 76 -12.35 -0.98 5.86
C SER A 76 -12.69 0.42 5.31
N PHE A 77 -11.68 1.27 5.15
CA PHE A 77 -11.84 2.59 4.54
C PHE A 77 -12.50 2.49 3.16
N PHE A 78 -12.11 1.50 2.37
CA PHE A 78 -12.69 1.25 1.06
C PHE A 78 -14.18 0.90 1.12
N ASP A 79 -14.61 0.08 2.08
CA ASP A 79 -16.03 -0.30 2.21
C ASP A 79 -16.88 0.90 2.64
N ILE A 80 -16.39 1.71 3.59
CA ILE A 80 -17.05 2.97 3.98
C ILE A 80 -17.12 3.90 2.77
N TYR A 81 -16.03 4.08 2.04
CA TYR A 81 -16.01 4.90 0.83
C TYR A 81 -17.05 4.42 -0.20
N GLU A 82 -17.07 3.14 -0.56
CA GLU A 82 -17.99 2.61 -1.58
C GLU A 82 -19.46 2.70 -1.14
N SER A 83 -19.74 2.49 0.16
CA SER A 83 -21.09 2.58 0.72
C SER A 83 -21.55 4.01 0.99
N CYS A 84 -20.64 4.98 0.98
CA CYS A 84 -20.92 6.40 1.20
C CYS A 84 -21.85 6.94 0.09
N GLN A 85 -23.13 7.08 0.43
CA GLN A 85 -24.17 7.72 -0.41
C GLN A 85 -24.49 9.16 0.05
N THR A 86 -23.66 9.74 0.91
CA THR A 86 -24.03 10.90 1.75
C THR A 86 -23.73 12.26 1.14
N CYS A 87 -24.21 13.30 1.84
CA CYS A 87 -23.98 14.71 1.61
C CYS A 87 -22.87 15.19 2.58
N PRO A 88 -21.79 15.85 2.12
CA PRO A 88 -21.57 16.28 0.74
C PRO A 88 -21.24 15.10 -0.20
N PRO A 89 -21.58 15.21 -1.49
CA PRO A 89 -21.25 14.19 -2.47
C PRO A 89 -19.73 13.98 -2.53
N LYS A 90 -19.33 12.77 -2.95
CA LYS A 90 -17.93 12.46 -3.23
C LYS A 90 -17.33 13.51 -4.17
N PRO A 91 -16.15 14.06 -3.85
CA PRO A 91 -15.43 14.91 -4.80
C PRO A 91 -15.18 14.13 -6.10
N GLN A 92 -15.58 14.68 -7.26
CA GLN A 92 -15.48 14.00 -8.55
C GLN A 92 -14.03 13.57 -8.87
N THR A 93 -13.08 14.44 -8.56
CA THR A 93 -11.64 14.22 -8.72
C THR A 93 -11.15 13.02 -7.90
N LEU A 94 -11.70 12.82 -6.71
CA LEU A 94 -11.43 11.64 -5.88
C LEU A 94 -12.07 10.37 -6.48
N GLU A 95 -13.27 10.47 -7.06
CA GLU A 95 -13.89 9.34 -7.78
C GLU A 95 -13.04 8.89 -8.98
N GLU A 96 -12.55 9.85 -9.77
CA GLU A 96 -11.64 9.58 -10.90
C GLU A 96 -10.35 8.87 -10.46
N GLU A 97 -9.80 9.26 -9.30
CA GLU A 97 -8.62 8.62 -8.73
C GLU A 97 -8.91 7.19 -8.25
N PHE A 98 -10.05 6.97 -7.62
CA PHE A 98 -10.48 5.62 -7.24
C PHE A 98 -10.64 4.71 -8.45
N ASP A 99 -11.23 5.21 -9.54
CA ASP A 99 -11.37 4.45 -10.78
C ASP A 99 -10.02 4.13 -11.42
N LEU A 100 -9.08 5.08 -11.41
CA LEU A 100 -7.69 4.84 -11.83
C LEU A 100 -7.04 3.74 -11.01
N PHE A 101 -7.16 3.77 -9.69
CA PHE A 101 -6.55 2.77 -8.81
C PHE A 101 -7.20 1.39 -8.94
N LYS A 102 -8.53 1.31 -9.12
CA LYS A 102 -9.22 0.07 -9.48
C LYS A 102 -8.69 -0.52 -10.79
N LEU A 103 -8.38 0.33 -11.78
CA LEU A 103 -7.75 -0.11 -13.03
C LEU A 103 -6.31 -0.62 -12.81
N LEU A 104 -5.52 0.05 -11.98
CA LEU A 104 -4.18 -0.40 -11.62
C LEU A 104 -4.20 -1.78 -10.95
N TYR A 105 -5.10 -1.97 -9.97
CA TYR A 105 -5.28 -3.26 -9.29
C TYR A 105 -5.66 -4.39 -10.24
N ARG A 106 -6.50 -4.10 -11.25
CA ARG A 106 -6.86 -5.09 -12.27
C ARG A 106 -5.71 -5.40 -13.24
N ALA A 107 -4.82 -4.44 -13.46
CA ALA A 107 -3.74 -4.56 -14.43
C ALA A 107 -2.49 -5.27 -13.87
N ALA A 108 -2.26 -5.19 -12.56
CA ALA A 108 -1.02 -5.62 -11.93
C ALA A 108 -1.26 -6.43 -10.66
N ARG A 109 -0.26 -7.22 -10.25
CA ARG A 109 -0.25 -7.81 -8.91
C ARG A 109 0.08 -6.72 -7.88
N CYS A 110 -0.69 -6.65 -6.80
CA CYS A 110 -0.55 -5.61 -5.79
C CYS A 110 -0.04 -6.19 -4.48
N TYR A 111 1.05 -5.62 -3.98
CA TYR A 111 1.70 -6.04 -2.76
C TYR A 111 1.91 -4.85 -1.82
N ASP A 112 1.89 -5.12 -0.52
CA ASP A 112 2.60 -4.27 0.42
C ASP A 112 4.02 -4.83 0.66
N LEU A 113 4.92 -3.92 1.03
CA LEU A 113 6.20 -4.28 1.59
C LEU A 113 6.46 -3.41 2.80
N ASN A 114 6.58 -4.07 3.95
CA ASN A 114 6.85 -3.42 5.21
C ASN A 114 8.35 -3.36 5.46
N THR A 115 8.92 -2.16 5.51
CA THR A 115 10.37 -1.94 5.65
C THR A 115 10.84 -2.07 7.10
N ILE A 116 10.57 -3.22 7.72
CA ILE A 116 10.77 -3.47 9.16
C ILE A 116 11.83 -4.52 9.46
N LEU A 117 12.58 -4.97 8.46
CA LEU A 117 13.62 -5.99 8.64
C LEU A 117 14.67 -5.62 9.69
N THR A 118 14.79 -4.34 10.08
CA THR A 118 15.61 -3.92 11.22
C THR A 118 15.15 -4.49 12.57
N GLN A 119 13.94 -5.04 12.68
CA GLN A 119 13.45 -5.73 13.88
C GLN A 119 13.96 -7.16 13.98
N ASP A 120 14.54 -7.70 12.91
CA ASP A 120 15.13 -9.02 12.90
C ASP A 120 16.45 -9.03 13.70
N PRO A 121 16.54 -9.76 14.82
CA PRO A 121 17.74 -9.79 15.67
C PRO A 121 18.94 -10.54 15.04
N SER A 122 18.71 -11.29 13.96
CA SER A 122 19.76 -12.02 13.22
C SER A 122 20.49 -11.14 12.21
N LEU A 123 19.95 -9.96 11.86
CA LEU A 123 20.62 -9.04 10.96
C LEU A 123 21.62 -8.18 11.72
N ARG A 124 22.78 -7.95 11.11
CA ARG A 124 23.89 -7.26 11.77
C ARG A 124 23.67 -5.76 11.88
N ASP A 125 23.13 -5.15 10.82
CA ASP A 125 22.94 -3.71 10.74
C ASP A 125 21.80 -3.31 9.79
N ARG A 126 21.54 -1.99 9.73
CA ARG A 126 20.51 -1.41 8.86
C ARG A 126 20.83 -1.59 7.37
N LYS A 127 22.11 -1.66 6.99
CA LYS A 127 22.52 -1.84 5.60
C LYS A 127 22.14 -3.24 5.12
N GLU A 128 22.32 -4.25 5.96
CA GLU A 128 21.89 -5.62 5.70
C GLU A 128 20.36 -5.69 5.56
N ALA A 129 19.61 -5.03 6.45
CA ALA A 129 18.15 -4.94 6.34
C ALA A 129 17.69 -4.32 5.00
N VAL A 130 18.29 -3.21 4.57
CA VAL A 130 18.00 -2.58 3.27
C VAL A 130 18.34 -3.52 2.12
N GLY A 131 19.49 -4.20 2.18
CA GLY A 131 19.89 -5.19 1.17
C GLY A 131 18.87 -6.32 1.03
N ARG A 132 18.38 -6.86 2.15
CA ARG A 132 17.34 -7.90 2.15
C ARG A 132 16.00 -7.40 1.58
N THR A 133 15.62 -6.16 1.88
CA THR A 133 14.42 -5.55 1.27
C THR A 133 14.54 -5.46 -0.25
N ILE A 134 15.70 -5.05 -0.77
CA ILE A 134 15.95 -4.99 -2.22
C ILE A 134 15.92 -6.38 -2.84
N GLU A 135 16.51 -7.39 -2.19
CA GLU A 135 16.46 -8.78 -2.66
C GLU A 135 15.04 -9.35 -2.70
N LEU A 136 14.19 -9.01 -1.72
CA LEU A 136 12.76 -9.36 -1.71
C LEU A 136 12.03 -8.71 -2.88
N LEU A 137 12.23 -7.41 -3.10
CA LEU A 137 11.63 -6.70 -4.24
C LEU A 137 12.04 -7.33 -5.57
N ALA A 138 13.33 -7.63 -5.76
CA ALA A 138 13.82 -8.31 -6.95
C ALA A 138 13.14 -9.68 -7.13
N LEU A 139 13.00 -10.46 -6.06
CA LEU A 139 12.32 -11.75 -6.11
C LEU A 139 10.85 -11.62 -6.51
N ILE A 140 10.13 -10.63 -5.97
CA ILE A 140 8.73 -10.37 -6.34
C ILE A 140 8.63 -9.96 -7.81
N ILE A 141 9.53 -9.09 -8.29
CA ILE A 141 9.57 -8.63 -9.68
C ILE A 141 9.88 -9.78 -10.64
N ASP A 142 10.88 -10.60 -10.33
CA ASP A 142 11.38 -11.65 -11.22
C ASP A 142 10.41 -12.83 -11.31
N GLN A 143 9.86 -13.25 -10.16
CA GLN A 143 9.03 -14.45 -10.10
C GLN A 143 7.55 -14.14 -10.25
N LEU A 144 7.14 -12.90 -9.97
CA LEU A 144 5.75 -12.48 -9.82
C LEU A 144 4.94 -13.59 -9.12
N PRO A 145 5.28 -13.96 -7.88
CA PRO A 145 4.54 -15.01 -7.19
C PRO A 145 3.08 -14.54 -7.00
N GLU A 146 2.16 -15.49 -6.93
CA GLU A 146 0.75 -15.18 -6.64
C GLU A 146 0.47 -15.44 -5.16
N GLY A 147 -0.20 -14.50 -4.49
CA GLY A 147 -0.57 -14.65 -3.08
C GLY A 147 0.62 -14.75 -2.12
N LEU A 148 1.81 -14.23 -2.47
CA LEU A 148 2.96 -14.29 -1.58
C LEU A 148 2.68 -13.54 -0.27
N SER A 149 2.93 -14.20 0.85
CA SER A 149 2.83 -13.60 2.18
C SER A 149 4.00 -14.06 3.04
N LEU A 150 4.75 -13.09 3.56
CA LEU A 150 5.95 -13.28 4.38
C LEU A 150 5.88 -12.40 5.63
N ASN A 151 6.48 -12.88 6.71
CA ASN A 151 6.63 -12.16 7.97
C ASN A 151 8.07 -12.29 8.50
N LEU A 152 8.38 -11.63 9.62
CA LEU A 152 9.72 -11.66 10.24
C LEU A 152 10.23 -13.07 10.57
N ASP A 153 9.33 -14.04 10.77
CA ASP A 153 9.70 -15.41 11.11
C ASP A 153 10.12 -16.21 9.86
N ASN A 154 9.48 -15.97 8.72
CA ASN A 154 9.61 -16.83 7.54
C ASN A 154 10.28 -16.17 6.32
N TYR A 155 10.46 -14.85 6.29
CA TYR A 155 10.95 -14.16 5.08
C TYR A 155 12.33 -14.67 4.64
N ARG A 156 13.18 -15.10 5.59
CA ARG A 156 14.52 -15.62 5.28
C ARG A 156 14.52 -16.89 4.42
N THR A 157 13.43 -17.65 4.42
CA THR A 157 13.32 -18.90 3.66
C THR A 157 13.45 -18.69 2.16
N VAL A 158 13.15 -17.48 1.66
CA VAL A 158 13.27 -17.14 0.24
C VAL A 158 14.73 -16.99 -0.21
N PHE A 159 15.66 -16.71 0.72
CA PHE A 159 17.08 -16.59 0.41
C PHE A 159 17.81 -17.92 0.49
N ALA A 160 17.28 -18.89 1.26
CA ALA A 160 17.89 -20.21 1.40
C ALA A 160 17.71 -21.10 0.15
N ARG A 161 16.85 -20.69 -0.79
CA ARG A 161 16.54 -21.43 -2.03
C ARG A 161 17.35 -20.93 -3.25
N ARG A 162 18.42 -20.16 -3.03
CA ARG A 162 19.33 -19.67 -4.08
C ARG A 162 20.66 -20.41 -4.06
#